data_AF-A0A1J3EM05-F1
#
_entry.id   AF-A0A1J3EM05-F1
#
_cell.length_a   1.000
_cell.length_b   1.000
_cell.length_c   1.000
_cell.angle_alpha   90.00
_cell.angle_beta   90.00
_cell.angle_gamma   90.00
#
_symmetry.space_group_name_H-M   'P 1'
#
loop_
_entity.id
_entity.type
_entity.pdbx_description
1 polymer ?
#
loop_
_entity_poly.entity_id
_entity_poly.type
_entity_poly.pdbx_seq_one_letter_code
_entity_poly.pdbx_strand_id
1 'polypeptide(L)'
;LVRLKGRQGTTPLLLAVSNKKIDLISEFFLVCPESIVDANVNGENALHIALKNEDQSEGLTVLKVLMGWILRLCQNDAERIETRVINGRDKDGYT
;
A
#
# COMPACT_ATOMS: atom_id res chain seq x y z
N LEU A 1 -2.42 -11.60 8.27
CA LEU A 1 -3.49 -12.02 7.33
C LEU A 1 -3.40 -11.30 5.97
N VAL A 2 -3.27 -9.97 5.94
CA VAL A 2 -3.27 -9.15 4.69
C VAL A 2 -2.27 -9.61 3.61
N ARG A 3 -1.10 -10.10 4.03
CA ARG A 3 -0.04 -10.57 3.11
C ARG A 3 -0.01 -12.08 2.87
N LEU A 4 -0.98 -12.82 3.43
CA LEU A 4 -1.06 -14.26 3.20
C LEU A 4 -1.41 -14.51 1.72
N LYS A 5 -0.61 -15.38 1.10
CA LYS A 5 -0.80 -15.75 -0.29
C LYS A 5 -1.76 -16.94 -0.39
N GLY A 6 -2.84 -16.74 -1.12
CA GLY A 6 -3.79 -17.80 -1.49
C GLY A 6 -3.43 -18.47 -2.81
N ARG A 7 -4.46 -18.89 -3.54
CA ARG A 7 -4.30 -19.50 -4.88
C ARG A 7 -3.59 -18.53 -5.82
N GLN A 8 -2.63 -19.04 -6.60
CA GLN A 8 -1.83 -18.26 -7.55
C GLN A 8 -1.03 -17.11 -6.90
N GLY A 9 -0.70 -17.21 -5.61
CA GLY A 9 0.05 -16.17 -4.92
C GLY A 9 -0.77 -14.91 -4.63
N THR A 10 -2.07 -14.93 -4.91
CA THR A 10 -2.97 -13.79 -4.74
C THR A 10 -3.13 -13.46 -3.26
N THR A 11 -2.89 -12.21 -2.88
CA THR A 11 -3.14 -11.72 -1.51
C THR A 11 -4.53 -11.09 -1.40
N PRO A 12 -5.07 -10.97 -0.17
CA PRO A 12 -6.30 -10.20 0.10
C PRO A 12 -6.34 -8.81 -0.57
N LEU A 13 -5.23 -8.07 -0.57
CA LEU A 13 -5.17 -6.76 -1.24
C LEU A 13 -5.39 -6.88 -2.75
N LEU A 14 -4.71 -7.83 -3.41
CA LEU A 14 -4.86 -8.05 -4.85
C LEU A 14 -6.30 -8.44 -5.22
N LEU A 15 -6.98 -9.22 -4.37
CA LEU A 15 -8.41 -9.53 -4.52
C LEU A 15 -9.30 -8.29 -4.38
N ALA A 16 -9.07 -7.45 -3.36
CA ALA A 16 -9.87 -6.24 -3.16
C ALA A 16 -9.74 -5.27 -4.35
N VAL A 17 -8.54 -5.14 -4.90
CA VAL A 17 -8.27 -4.33 -6.12
C VAL A 17 -9.01 -4.88 -7.33
N SER A 18 -8.91 -6.20 -7.59
CA SER A 18 -9.60 -6.85 -8.71
C SER A 18 -11.13 -6.68 -8.62
N ASN A 19 -11.66 -6.69 -7.38
CA ASN A 19 -13.08 -6.52 -7.08
C ASN A 19 -13.51 -5.07 -6.80
N LYS A 20 -12.62 -4.09 -7.02
CA LYS A 20 -12.85 -2.65 -6.80
C LYS A 20 -13.42 -2.30 -5.41
N LYS A 21 -13.04 -3.05 -4.38
CA LYS A 21 -13.48 -2.82 -2.99
C LYS A 21 -12.62 -1.75 -2.32
N ILE A 22 -12.84 -0.49 -2.69
CA ILE A 22 -12.06 0.68 -2.24
C ILE A 22 -11.95 0.78 -0.72
N ASP A 23 -13.05 0.50 0.00
CA ASP A 23 -13.05 0.54 1.47
C ASP A 23 -12.07 -0.48 2.06
N LEU A 24 -12.06 -1.72 1.54
CA LEU A 24 -11.13 -2.76 1.97
C LEU A 24 -9.67 -2.44 1.60
N ILE A 25 -9.44 -1.81 0.44
CA ILE A 25 -8.09 -1.36 0.06
C ILE A 25 -7.56 -0.38 1.11
N SER A 26 -8.39 0.55 1.55
CA SER A 26 -8.02 1.54 2.58
C SER A 26 -7.74 0.88 3.93
N GLU A 27 -8.59 -0.05 4.37
CA GLU A 27 -8.36 -0.83 5.60
C GLU A 27 -7.04 -1.63 5.56
N PHE A 28 -6.70 -2.20 4.41
CA PHE A 28 -5.43 -2.93 4.27
C PHE A 28 -4.22 -2.02 4.41
N PHE A 29 -4.25 -0.79 3.88
CA PHE A 29 -3.16 0.17 4.06
C PHE A 29 -3.04 0.67 5.48
N LEU A 30 -4.15 0.81 6.21
CA LEU A 30 -4.14 1.18 7.62
C LEU A 30 -3.46 0.10 8.48
N VAL A 31 -3.68 -1.18 8.16
CA VAL A 31 -3.16 -2.30 8.96
C VAL A 31 -1.77 -2.76 8.50
N CYS A 32 -1.49 -2.76 7.20
CA CYS A 32 -0.26 -3.27 6.63
C CYS A 32 0.10 -2.53 5.32
N PRO A 33 0.69 -1.34 5.41
CA PRO A 33 1.04 -0.54 4.24
C PRO A 33 2.04 -1.24 3.31
N GLU A 34 2.89 -2.11 3.85
CA GLU A 34 3.88 -2.87 3.09
C GLU A 34 3.25 -3.91 2.17
N SER A 35 1.96 -4.22 2.31
CA SER A 35 1.24 -5.14 1.40
C SER A 35 1.21 -4.66 -0.06
N ILE A 36 1.49 -3.38 -0.32
CA ILE A 36 1.53 -2.80 -1.68
C ILE A 36 2.59 -3.41 -2.59
N VAL A 37 3.68 -3.94 -2.03
CA VAL A 37 4.75 -4.57 -2.80
C VAL A 37 4.47 -6.05 -3.10
N ASP A 38 3.40 -6.61 -2.54
CA ASP A 38 3.05 -8.00 -2.80
C ASP A 38 2.60 -8.19 -4.24
N ALA A 39 3.09 -9.27 -4.84
CA ALA A 39 2.75 -9.69 -6.18
C ALA A 39 2.30 -11.16 -6.21
N ASN A 40 1.41 -11.46 -7.15
CA ASN A 40 0.98 -12.82 -7.46
C ASN A 40 2.10 -13.61 -8.19
N VAL A 41 1.83 -14.87 -8.56
CA VAL A 41 2.83 -15.71 -9.26
C VAL A 41 3.23 -15.18 -10.65
N ASN A 42 2.44 -14.28 -11.24
CA ASN A 42 2.75 -13.63 -12.51
C ASN A 42 3.58 -12.34 -12.33
N GLY A 43 3.92 -11.98 -11.09
CA GLY A 43 4.59 -10.71 -10.79
C GLY A 43 3.64 -9.50 -10.79
N GLU A 44 2.34 -9.70 -10.85
CA GLU A 44 1.35 -8.62 -10.85
C GLU A 44 1.06 -8.16 -9.42
N ASN A 45 1.26 -6.86 -9.18
CA ASN A 45 0.87 -6.18 -7.94
C ASN A 45 -0.45 -5.42 -8.10
N ALA A 46 -0.87 -4.72 -7.05
CA ALA A 46 -2.12 -3.96 -7.01
C ALA A 46 -2.25 -2.94 -8.15
N LEU A 47 -1.17 -2.27 -8.55
CA LEU A 47 -1.20 -1.28 -9.63
C LEU A 47 -1.45 -1.93 -11.00
N HIS A 48 -0.79 -3.07 -11.27
CA HIS A 48 -1.00 -3.83 -12.50
C HIS A 48 -2.45 -4.32 -12.61
N ILE A 49 -3.00 -4.85 -11.51
CA ILE A 49 -4.38 -5.36 -11.47
C ILE A 49 -5.37 -4.22 -11.68
N ALA A 50 -5.14 -3.03 -11.08
CA ALA A 50 -6.00 -1.87 -11.27
C ALA A 50 -6.13 -1.46 -12.74
N LEU A 51 -5.01 -1.50 -13.48
CA LEU A 51 -4.94 -1.15 -14.92
C LEU A 51 -5.54 -2.21 -15.85
N LYS A 52 -5.66 -3.46 -15.41
CA LYS A 52 -6.25 -4.57 -16.19
C LYS A 52 -7.76 -4.68 -16.07
N ASN A 53 -8.40 -3.78 -15.34
CA ASN A 53 -9.86 -3.79 -15.21
C ASN A 53 -10.53 -3.48 -16.56
N GLU A 54 -11.61 -4.20 -16.84
CA GLU A 54 -12.42 -4.03 -18.06
C GLU A 54 -13.04 -2.63 -18.12
N ASP A 55 -13.62 -2.18 -17.01
CA ASP A 55 -14.07 -0.81 -16.86
C ASP A 55 -12.90 0.12 -16.53
N GLN A 56 -12.54 0.95 -17.51
CA GLN A 56 -11.44 1.91 -17.40
C GLN A 56 -11.70 3.01 -16.36
N SER A 57 -12.95 3.41 -16.14
CA SER A 57 -13.30 4.44 -15.16
C SER A 57 -13.12 3.91 -13.73
N GLU A 58 -13.60 2.70 -13.47
CA GLU A 58 -13.42 2.04 -12.17
C GLU A 58 -11.95 1.71 -11.91
N GLY A 59 -11.24 1.18 -12.90
CA GLY A 59 -9.80 0.90 -12.81
C GLY A 59 -8.99 2.14 -12.47
N LEU A 60 -9.28 3.27 -13.13
CA LEU A 60 -8.62 4.55 -12.86
C LEU A 60 -8.95 5.07 -11.46
N THR A 61 -10.18 4.86 -10.97
CA THR A 61 -10.57 5.23 -9.61
C THR A 61 -9.76 4.45 -8.57
N VAL A 62 -9.65 3.14 -8.74
CA VAL A 62 -8.83 2.29 -7.84
C VAL A 62 -7.36 2.69 -7.89
N LEU A 63 -6.82 2.96 -9.09
CA LEU A 63 -5.44 3.41 -9.26
C LEU A 63 -5.18 4.73 -8.50
N LYS A 64 -6.08 5.71 -8.60
CA LYS A 64 -5.98 6.99 -7.85
C LYS A 64 -5.96 6.77 -6.35
N VAL A 65 -6.77 5.83 -5.83
CA VAL A 65 -6.76 5.47 -4.40
C VAL A 65 -5.41 4.87 -4.00
N LEU A 66 -4.90 3.89 -4.77
CA LEU A 66 -3.61 3.25 -4.51
C LEU A 66 -2.48 4.30 -4.51
N MET A 67 -2.43 5.19 -5.51
CA MET A 67 -1.43 6.26 -5.58
C MET A 67 -1.55 7.25 -4.42
N GLY A 68 -2.78 7.63 -4.04
CA GLY A 68 -3.01 8.52 -2.90
C GLY A 68 -2.49 7.93 -1.58
N TRP A 69 -2.64 6.63 -1.38
CA TRP A 69 -2.06 5.94 -0.21
C TRP A 69 -0.53 5.89 -0.25
N ILE A 70 0.07 5.56 -1.40
CA ILE A 70 1.53 5.53 -1.56
C ILE A 70 2.14 6.91 -1.24
N LEU A 71 1.54 7.99 -1.74
CA LEU A 71 2.01 9.35 -1.48
C LEU A 71 1.92 9.71 0.01
N ARG A 72 0.82 9.37 0.68
CA ARG A 72 0.66 9.59 2.14
C ARG A 72 1.66 8.81 2.96
N LEU A 73 1.93 7.55 2.61
CA LEU A 73 2.91 6.73 3.31
C LEU A 73 4.32 7.30 3.18
N CYS A 74 4.68 7.78 1.99
CA CYS A 74 5.95 8.46 1.74
C CYS A 74 6.12 9.73 2.60
N GLN A 75 5.05 10.52 2.75
CA GLN A 75 5.05 11.72 3.60
C GLN A 75 5.20 11.37 5.09
N ASN A 76 4.44 10.38 5.58
CA ASN A 76 4.53 9.93 6.97
C ASN A 76 5.92 9.39 7.33
N ASP A 77 6.56 8.64 6.42
CA ASP A 77 7.92 8.15 6.66
C ASP A 77 8.93 9.31 6.76
N ALA A 78 8.75 10.38 5.96
CA ALA A 78 9.58 11.58 6.06
C ALA A 78 9.41 12.28 7.42
N GLU A 79 8.17 12.53 7.87
CA GLU A 79 7.89 13.15 9.18
C GLU A 79 8.40 12.28 10.35
N ARG A 80 8.28 10.96 10.25
CA ARG A 80 8.78 10.03 11.27
C ARG A 80 10.31 10.01 11.32
N ILE A 81 10.98 10.18 10.17
CA ILE A 81 12.44 10.34 10.11
C ILE A 81 12.83 11.68 10.75
N GLU A 82 12.19 12.79 10.39
CA GLU A 82 12.44 14.12 10.99
C GLU A 82 12.30 14.08 12.50
N THR A 83 11.22 13.48 13.01
CA THR A 83 10.97 13.33 14.45
C THR A 83 12.06 12.51 15.14
N ARG A 84 12.60 11.47 14.48
CA ARG A 84 13.70 10.66 15.05
C ARG A 84 15.05 11.37 15.01
N VAL A 85 15.29 12.18 13.98
CA VAL A 85 16.50 13.00 13.86
C VAL A 85 16.48 14.10 14.92
N ILE A 86 15.37 14.82 15.07
CA ILE A 86 15.22 15.91 16.04
C ILE A 86 15.21 15.40 17.49
N ASN A 87 14.62 14.22 17.74
CA ASN A 87 14.58 13.62 19.09
C ASN A 87 15.75 12.66 19.37
N GLY A 88 16.71 12.55 18.46
CA GLY A 88 17.87 11.68 18.62
C GLY A 88 18.87 12.34 19.56
N ARG A 89 18.84 11.98 20.85
CA ARG A 89 19.87 12.45 21.79
C ARG A 89 21.23 11.85 21.42
N ASP A 90 22.27 12.67 21.47
CA ASP A 90 23.63 12.19 21.42
C ASP A 90 24.00 11.43 22.73
N LYS A 91 25.22 10.89 22.80
CA LYS A 91 25.70 10.14 23.98
C LYS A 91 25.79 10.99 25.25
N ASP A 92 25.76 12.31 25.09
CA ASP A 92 25.87 13.31 26.15
C ASP A 92 24.50 13.90 26.53
N GLY A 93 23.43 13.50 25.83
CA GLY A 93 22.04 13.82 26.18
C GLY A 93 21.48 15.08 25.51
N TYR A 94 22.17 15.69 24.55
CA TYR A 94 21.71 16.89 23.85
C TYR A 94 20.82 16.54 22.64
N THR A 95 19.76 17.33 22.43
CA THR A 95 18.91 17.34 21.23
C THR A 95 19.50 18.22 20.14
#